data_AF-A0A1L7CKL8-F1
#
_entry.id   AF-A0A1L7CKL8-F1
#
_cell.length_a   1.000
_cell.length_b   1.000
_cell.length_c   1.000
_cell.angle_alpha   90.00
_cell.angle_beta   90.00
_cell.angle_gamma   90.00
#
_symmetry.space_group_name_H-M   'P 1'
#
loop_
_entity.id
_entity.type
_entity.pdbx_description
1 polymer ?
#
loop_
_entity_poly.entity_id
_entity_poly.type
_entity_poly.pdbx_seq_one_letter_code
_entity_poly.pdbx_strand_id
1 'polypeptide(L)'
;MGLQEYFAQLGRGVDLVAECSGLSAPDLEKMGASAQDAAELISLHTIYFGTTPYTGKQRSAIDAARRNGHPLSTLRLIESFTRRVRGQLAAWNLRLELCATPSEQVDAVARRRLREMRVPRTYCERALLRQHPNGLATLTVTGNGLDMADAFRTIDQNRPGESFIARMLGKADEATTRTRVTTMAVLQLEDYGKLVRRERDDVMIRTTSGAVITGAQLVERACANEGLITVISRTLGPVDLYRFERFASVKQRTMLAAEHPTCAWPGCSIPAERGQFHHLTPWSHGGETNVANLVTLCSYHNGVNEDDPNAPPRRGRLTRQGGTIVWQPPHTSR
;
A
#
# COMPACT_ATOMS: atom_id res chain seq x y z
N MET A 1 31.62 -25.48 -42.28
CA MET A 1 31.23 -24.29 -41.50
C MET A 1 31.96 -24.33 -40.18
N GLY A 2 32.77 -23.31 -39.88
CA GLY A 2 33.46 -23.18 -38.59
C GLY A 2 32.58 -22.54 -37.52
N LEU A 3 32.95 -22.65 -36.24
CA LEU A 3 32.18 -22.05 -35.12
C LEU A 3 32.03 -20.52 -35.24
N GLN A 4 33.04 -19.84 -35.76
CA GLN A 4 33.00 -18.38 -35.96
C GLN A 4 31.93 -17.97 -37.00
N GLU A 5 31.80 -18.75 -38.06
CA GLU A 5 30.81 -18.53 -39.11
C GLU A 5 29.39 -18.86 -38.61
N TYR A 6 29.26 -19.91 -37.79
CA TYR A 6 28.02 -20.23 -37.09
C TYR A 6 27.55 -19.09 -36.16
N PHE A 7 28.44 -18.55 -35.31
CA PHE A 7 28.10 -17.42 -34.42
C PHE A 7 27.82 -16.12 -35.17
N ALA A 8 28.51 -15.87 -36.29
CA ALA A 8 28.23 -14.73 -37.16
C ALA A 8 26.82 -14.82 -37.76
N GLN A 9 26.36 -16.01 -38.16
CA GLN A 9 25.00 -16.22 -38.64
C GLN A 9 23.96 -16.11 -37.52
N LEU A 10 24.28 -16.57 -36.31
CA LEU A 10 23.39 -16.42 -35.15
C LEU A 10 23.09 -14.97 -34.80
N GLY A 11 24.05 -14.05 -34.98
CA GLY A 11 23.84 -12.61 -34.77
C GLY A 11 22.96 -11.92 -35.81
N ARG A 12 22.54 -12.61 -36.88
CA ARG A 12 21.78 -12.05 -38.00
C ARG A 12 20.35 -12.59 -38.06
N GLY A 13 19.72 -12.81 -36.90
CA GLY A 13 18.42 -13.45 -36.80
C GLY A 13 17.33 -12.79 -37.65
N VAL A 14 17.31 -11.45 -37.74
CA VAL A 14 16.32 -10.73 -38.55
C VAL A 14 16.55 -10.85 -40.06
N ASP A 15 17.81 -11.00 -40.50
CA ASP A 15 18.13 -11.22 -41.91
C ASP A 15 17.75 -12.66 -42.31
N LEU A 16 18.00 -13.64 -41.45
CA LEU A 16 17.53 -15.02 -41.66
C LEU A 16 15.99 -15.07 -41.80
N VAL A 17 15.26 -14.32 -40.97
CA VAL A 17 13.80 -14.21 -41.08
C VAL A 17 13.39 -13.56 -42.42
N ALA A 18 14.21 -12.66 -42.98
CA ALA A 18 13.93 -12.04 -44.28
C ALA A 18 13.99 -13.05 -45.43
N GLU A 19 14.88 -14.05 -45.35
CA GLU A 19 15.03 -15.11 -46.36
C GLU A 19 13.80 -16.02 -46.49
N CYS A 20 12.89 -16.00 -45.51
CA CYS A 20 11.61 -16.72 -45.60
C CYS A 20 10.63 -16.11 -46.62
N SER A 21 11.00 -15.04 -47.32
CA SER A 21 10.15 -14.39 -48.31
C SER A 21 9.71 -15.36 -49.41
N GLY A 22 8.39 -15.54 -49.55
CA GLY A 22 7.81 -16.44 -50.55
C GLY A 22 7.87 -17.93 -50.21
N LEU A 23 8.40 -18.31 -49.04
CA LEU A 23 8.45 -19.69 -48.57
C LEU A 23 7.27 -20.02 -47.64
N SER A 24 6.78 -21.25 -47.70
CA SER A 24 5.82 -21.78 -46.73
C SER A 24 6.52 -22.65 -45.67
N ALA A 25 5.86 -22.93 -44.54
CA ALA A 25 6.43 -23.82 -43.51
C ALA A 25 6.81 -25.21 -44.07
N PRO A 26 5.97 -25.88 -44.90
CA PRO A 26 6.38 -27.12 -45.58
C PRO A 26 7.61 -26.99 -46.49
N ASP A 27 7.86 -25.82 -47.07
CA ASP A 27 9.07 -25.62 -47.90
C ASP A 27 10.32 -25.56 -47.04
N LEU A 28 10.25 -24.89 -45.87
CA LEU A 28 11.33 -24.88 -44.89
C LEU A 28 11.60 -26.27 -44.30
N GLU A 29 10.55 -27.07 -44.07
CA GLU A 29 10.69 -28.46 -43.61
C GLU A 29 11.42 -29.33 -44.64
N LYS A 30 11.13 -29.17 -45.95
CA LYS A 30 11.89 -29.84 -47.02
C LYS A 30 13.36 -29.41 -47.06
N MET A 31 13.68 -28.21 -46.58
CA MET A 31 15.04 -27.72 -46.43
C MET A 31 15.73 -28.23 -45.16
N GLY A 32 15.04 -29.04 -44.34
CA GLY A 32 15.58 -29.66 -43.13
C GLY A 32 15.26 -28.93 -41.83
N ALA A 33 14.41 -27.90 -41.85
CA ALA A 33 13.91 -27.29 -40.62
C ALA A 33 12.96 -28.24 -39.89
N SER A 34 12.96 -28.21 -38.55
CA SER A 34 11.90 -28.86 -37.80
C SER A 34 10.56 -28.14 -38.03
N ALA A 35 9.43 -28.85 -37.87
CA ALA A 35 8.11 -28.24 -37.99
C ALA A 35 7.93 -27.03 -37.03
N GLN A 36 8.55 -27.09 -35.85
CA GLN A 36 8.55 -25.98 -34.89
C GLN A 36 9.35 -24.78 -35.42
N ASP A 37 10.58 -25.00 -35.89
CA ASP A 37 11.43 -23.93 -36.39
C ASP A 37 10.83 -23.27 -37.64
N ALA A 38 10.26 -24.08 -38.54
CA ALA A 38 9.57 -23.60 -39.74
C ALA A 38 8.37 -22.70 -39.38
N ALA A 39 7.51 -23.14 -38.45
CA ALA A 39 6.37 -22.34 -38.00
C ALA A 39 6.80 -21.04 -37.31
N GLU A 40 7.86 -21.09 -36.49
CA GLU A 40 8.40 -19.92 -35.82
C GLU A 40 9.00 -18.91 -36.81
N LEU A 41 9.78 -19.36 -37.79
CA LEU A 41 10.36 -18.52 -38.84
C LEU A 41 9.28 -17.83 -39.68
N ILE A 42 8.25 -18.57 -40.12
CA ILE A 42 7.12 -17.99 -40.86
C ILE A 42 6.33 -16.99 -39.99
N SER A 43 6.15 -17.27 -38.70
CA SER A 43 5.48 -16.34 -37.79
C SER A 43 6.27 -15.04 -37.63
N LEU A 44 7.59 -15.12 -37.43
CA LEU A 44 8.46 -13.95 -37.38
C LEU A 44 8.48 -13.20 -38.71
N HIS A 45 8.53 -13.91 -39.85
CA HIS A 45 8.50 -13.31 -41.17
C HIS A 45 7.21 -12.51 -41.37
N THR A 46 6.07 -13.07 -40.97
CA THR A 46 4.77 -12.39 -41.03
C THR A 46 4.76 -11.11 -40.21
N ILE A 47 5.45 -11.07 -39.06
CA ILE A 47 5.51 -9.89 -38.18
C ILE A 47 6.45 -8.82 -38.73
N TYR A 48 7.69 -9.20 -39.09
CA TYR A 48 8.75 -8.26 -39.45
C TYR A 48 8.74 -7.87 -40.93
N PHE A 49 8.23 -8.72 -41.83
CA PHE A 49 8.22 -8.49 -43.27
C PHE A 49 6.84 -8.62 -43.93
N GLY A 50 5.82 -9.09 -43.18
CA GLY A 50 4.45 -9.14 -43.65
C GLY A 50 3.75 -7.78 -43.69
N THR A 51 2.52 -7.76 -44.22
CA THR A 51 1.73 -6.53 -44.36
C THR A 51 1.27 -5.98 -43.01
N THR A 52 1.45 -4.68 -42.77
CA THR A 52 0.97 -4.01 -41.54
C THR A 52 0.65 -2.53 -41.80
N PRO A 53 -0.35 -1.94 -41.13
CA PRO A 53 -0.57 -0.49 -41.20
C PRO A 53 0.54 0.34 -40.52
N TYR A 54 1.43 -0.29 -39.74
CA TYR A 54 2.52 0.38 -39.01
C TYR A 54 3.88 0.23 -39.70
N THR A 55 3.93 0.42 -41.02
CA THR A 55 5.13 0.19 -41.86
C THR A 55 6.38 0.93 -41.37
N GLY A 56 6.23 2.16 -40.88
CA GLY A 56 7.35 2.94 -40.32
C GLY A 56 7.93 2.32 -39.04
N LYS A 57 7.08 1.76 -38.17
CA LYS A 57 7.52 1.06 -36.95
C LYS A 57 8.12 -0.30 -37.27
N GLN A 58 7.56 -1.01 -38.25
CA GLN A 58 8.11 -2.26 -38.75
C GLN A 58 9.54 -2.06 -39.28
N ARG A 59 9.75 -1.09 -40.17
CA ARG A 59 11.09 -0.75 -40.68
C ARG A 59 12.06 -0.39 -39.54
N SER A 60 11.63 0.49 -38.64
CA SER A 60 12.48 0.91 -37.52
C SER A 60 12.83 -0.23 -36.57
N ALA A 61 11.93 -1.18 -36.35
CA ALA A 61 12.17 -2.37 -35.53
C ALA A 61 13.17 -3.32 -36.21
N ILE A 62 13.05 -3.54 -37.52
CA ILE A 62 14.02 -4.31 -38.30
C ILE A 62 15.41 -3.67 -38.22
N ASP A 63 15.50 -2.36 -38.47
CA ASP A 63 16.77 -1.64 -38.46
C ASP A 63 17.41 -1.64 -37.07
N ALA A 64 16.61 -1.52 -36.01
CA ALA A 64 17.08 -1.65 -34.64
C ALA A 64 17.58 -3.07 -34.33
N ALA A 65 16.83 -4.10 -34.73
CA ALA A 65 17.22 -5.50 -34.54
C ALA A 65 18.51 -5.86 -35.29
N ARG A 66 18.70 -5.32 -36.51
CA ARG A 66 19.96 -5.44 -37.26
C ARG A 66 21.12 -4.79 -36.54
N ARG A 67 20.95 -3.54 -36.10
CA ARG A 67 22.00 -2.79 -35.39
C ARG A 67 22.44 -3.47 -34.09
N ASN A 68 21.50 -4.07 -33.37
CA ASN A 68 21.78 -4.80 -32.13
C ASN A 68 22.23 -6.26 -32.36
N GLY A 69 22.29 -6.73 -33.61
CA GLY A 69 22.68 -8.11 -33.93
C GLY A 69 21.79 -9.14 -33.25
N HIS A 70 20.47 -8.94 -33.25
CA HIS A 70 19.56 -9.82 -32.52
C HIS A 70 19.52 -11.24 -33.12
N PRO A 71 19.80 -12.28 -32.31
CA PRO A 71 19.56 -13.65 -32.73
C PRO A 71 18.07 -13.96 -32.78
N LEU A 72 17.71 -15.06 -33.46
CA LEU A 72 16.35 -15.58 -33.51
C LEU A 72 15.74 -15.73 -32.11
N SER A 73 16.51 -16.21 -31.14
CA SER A 73 16.06 -16.37 -29.74
C SER A 73 15.62 -15.04 -29.12
N THR A 74 16.32 -13.94 -29.41
CA THR A 74 15.94 -12.61 -28.93
C THR A 74 14.67 -12.12 -29.63
N LEU A 75 14.54 -12.29 -30.95
CA LEU A 75 13.31 -11.92 -31.67
C LEU A 75 12.09 -12.70 -31.12
N ARG A 76 12.24 -14.01 -30.87
CA ARG A 76 11.21 -14.84 -30.22
C ARG A 76 10.84 -14.31 -28.83
N LEU A 77 11.84 -13.93 -28.04
CA LEU A 77 11.62 -13.37 -26.71
C LEU A 77 10.83 -12.06 -26.79
N ILE A 78 11.19 -11.16 -27.70
CA ILE A 78 10.45 -9.92 -27.96
C ILE A 78 8.99 -10.23 -28.28
N GLU A 79 8.73 -11.14 -29.22
CA GLU A 79 7.36 -11.48 -29.62
C GLU A 79 6.54 -12.15 -28.51
N SER A 80 7.20 -12.92 -27.63
CA SER A 80 6.53 -13.51 -26.46
C SER A 80 5.96 -12.44 -25.51
N PHE A 81 6.60 -11.26 -25.44
CA PHE A 81 6.16 -10.14 -24.62
C PHE A 81 5.15 -9.26 -25.35
N THR A 82 5.38 -8.92 -26.62
CA THR A 82 4.49 -8.05 -27.41
C THR A 82 3.11 -8.66 -27.57
N ARG A 83 3.00 -10.00 -27.69
CA ARG A 83 1.72 -10.73 -27.74
C ARG A 83 0.86 -10.55 -26.48
N ARG A 84 1.45 -10.16 -25.35
CA ARG A 84 0.73 -9.95 -24.08
C ARG A 84 0.08 -8.57 -23.99
N VAL A 85 0.41 -7.66 -24.90
CA VAL A 85 -0.09 -6.28 -24.91
C VAL A 85 -1.40 -6.20 -25.70
N ARG A 86 -2.40 -5.51 -25.13
CA ARG A 86 -3.66 -5.24 -25.82
C ARG A 86 -3.52 -4.04 -26.74
N GLY A 87 -3.96 -4.19 -27.99
CA GLY A 87 -3.93 -3.14 -29.02
C GLY A 87 -2.67 -3.17 -29.88
N GLN A 88 -2.85 -3.09 -31.20
CA GLN A 88 -1.74 -3.24 -32.15
C GLN A 88 -0.70 -2.13 -32.05
N LEU A 89 -1.12 -0.87 -31.88
CA LEU A 89 -0.19 0.26 -31.72
C LEU A 89 0.70 0.12 -30.49
N ALA A 90 0.13 -0.29 -29.36
CA ALA A 90 0.88 -0.50 -28.12
C ALA A 90 1.87 -1.67 -28.25
N ALA A 91 1.45 -2.77 -28.89
CA ALA A 91 2.33 -3.89 -29.20
C ALA A 91 3.50 -3.47 -30.11
N TRP A 92 3.26 -2.62 -31.12
CA TRP A 92 4.32 -2.08 -31.99
C TRP A 92 5.26 -1.11 -31.27
N ASN A 93 4.74 -0.27 -30.38
CA ASN A 93 5.58 0.60 -29.56
C ASN A 93 6.51 -0.21 -28.66
N LEU A 94 5.98 -1.26 -28.01
CA LEU A 94 6.81 -2.17 -27.22
C LEU A 94 7.83 -2.90 -28.09
N ARG A 95 7.43 -3.44 -29.25
CA ARG A 95 8.33 -4.14 -30.16
C ARG A 95 9.51 -3.26 -30.59
N LEU A 96 9.22 -2.03 -31.00
CA LEU A 96 10.24 -1.07 -31.41
C LEU A 96 11.25 -0.78 -30.30
N GLU A 97 10.77 -0.57 -29.07
CA GLU A 97 11.64 -0.34 -27.91
C GLU A 97 12.51 -1.56 -27.61
N LEU A 98 11.93 -2.76 -27.66
CA LEU A 98 12.66 -3.99 -27.37
C LEU A 98 13.69 -4.33 -28.46
N CYS A 99 13.37 -4.11 -29.74
CA CYS A 99 14.36 -4.27 -30.83
C CYS A 99 15.48 -3.23 -30.76
N ALA A 100 15.25 -2.08 -30.11
CA ALA A 100 16.28 -1.06 -29.86
C ALA A 100 17.11 -1.33 -28.59
N THR A 101 16.72 -2.31 -27.77
CA THR A 101 17.39 -2.68 -26.53
C THR A 101 18.41 -3.79 -26.79
N PRO A 102 19.63 -3.73 -26.23
CA PRO A 102 20.60 -4.83 -26.34
C PRO A 102 20.03 -6.18 -25.88
N SER A 103 20.42 -7.28 -26.55
CA SER A 103 19.82 -8.61 -26.37
C SER A 103 19.74 -9.07 -24.91
N GLU A 104 20.78 -8.79 -24.12
CA GLU A 104 20.90 -9.16 -22.71
C GLU A 104 19.96 -8.38 -21.77
N GLN A 105 19.42 -7.23 -22.22
CA GLN A 105 18.54 -6.37 -21.43
C GLN A 105 17.06 -6.51 -21.81
N VAL A 106 16.74 -7.19 -22.90
CA VAL A 106 15.36 -7.31 -23.43
C VAL A 106 14.38 -7.84 -22.39
N ASP A 107 14.71 -8.91 -21.66
CA ASP A 107 13.80 -9.48 -20.64
C ASP A 107 13.50 -8.47 -19.52
N ALA A 108 14.54 -7.80 -19.01
CA ALA A 108 14.41 -6.83 -17.94
C ALA A 108 13.54 -5.62 -18.34
N VAL A 109 13.80 -5.06 -19.54
CA VAL A 109 13.04 -3.93 -20.07
C VAL A 109 11.59 -4.32 -20.36
N ALA A 110 11.35 -5.48 -20.99
CA ALA A 110 10.02 -5.96 -21.30
C ALA A 110 9.16 -6.17 -20.05
N ARG A 111 9.71 -6.81 -19.01
CA ARG A 111 9.00 -7.00 -17.74
C ARG A 111 8.65 -5.69 -17.06
N ARG A 112 9.55 -4.70 -17.10
CA ARG A 112 9.28 -3.36 -16.57
C ARG A 112 8.12 -2.71 -17.32
N ARG A 113 8.16 -2.69 -18.66
CA ARG A 113 7.10 -2.11 -19.48
C ARG A 113 5.74 -2.77 -19.31
N LEU A 114 5.68 -4.10 -19.22
CA LEU A 114 4.42 -4.79 -18.99
C LEU A 114 3.81 -4.49 -17.61
N ARG A 115 4.63 -4.16 -16.60
CA ARG A 115 4.12 -3.68 -15.30
C ARG A 115 3.55 -2.26 -15.42
N GLU A 116 4.23 -1.37 -16.13
CA GLU A 116 3.77 0.00 -16.37
C GLU A 116 2.46 0.05 -17.17
N MET A 117 2.28 -0.86 -18.13
CA MET A 117 1.07 -0.94 -18.96
C MET A 117 -0.14 -1.58 -18.25
N ARG A 118 0.02 -2.15 -17.04
CA ARG A 118 -1.11 -2.71 -16.30
C ARG A 118 -2.00 -1.57 -15.80
N VAL A 119 -3.14 -1.39 -16.45
CA VAL A 119 -4.24 -0.58 -15.91
C VAL A 119 -4.70 -1.22 -14.58
N PRO A 120 -4.69 -0.49 -13.46
CA PRO A 120 -5.25 -0.99 -12.21
C PRO A 120 -6.69 -1.44 -12.43
N ARG A 121 -7.06 -2.60 -11.86
CA ARG A 121 -8.45 -3.06 -11.91
C ARG A 121 -9.31 -2.09 -11.12
N THR A 122 -10.19 -1.36 -11.80
CA THR A 122 -11.27 -0.61 -11.15
C THR A 122 -12.37 -1.60 -10.77
N TYR A 123 -12.67 -1.70 -9.48
CA TYR A 123 -13.78 -2.53 -8.99
C TYR A 123 -15.08 -1.71 -9.03
N CYS A 124 -16.17 -2.34 -9.45
CA CYS A 124 -17.52 -1.78 -9.42
C CYS A 124 -18.40 -2.54 -8.44
N GLU A 125 -19.46 -1.89 -7.95
CA GLU A 125 -20.46 -2.57 -7.12
C GLU A 125 -21.09 -3.74 -7.88
N ARG A 126 -21.28 -4.86 -7.18
CA ARG A 126 -21.89 -6.06 -7.75
C ARG A 126 -22.37 -7.01 -6.66
N ALA A 127 -23.39 -7.79 -6.97
CA ALA A 127 -23.79 -8.95 -6.19
C ALA A 127 -23.78 -10.19 -7.09
N LEU A 128 -23.23 -11.30 -6.59
CA LEU A 128 -23.18 -12.58 -7.30
C LEU A 128 -23.59 -13.70 -6.35
N LEU A 129 -24.49 -14.57 -6.81
CA LEU A 129 -24.90 -15.77 -6.11
C LEU A 129 -24.43 -17.00 -6.88
N ARG A 130 -23.69 -17.89 -6.21
CA ARG A 130 -23.27 -19.19 -6.75
C ARG A 130 -23.88 -20.30 -5.91
N GLN A 131 -24.59 -21.22 -6.55
CA GLN A 131 -25.12 -22.42 -5.89
C GLN A 131 -24.11 -23.58 -5.96
N HIS A 132 -24.16 -24.47 -4.97
CA HIS A 132 -23.30 -25.65 -4.86
C HIS A 132 -24.14 -26.93 -4.77
N PRO A 133 -23.61 -28.08 -5.23
CA PRO A 133 -24.36 -29.35 -5.26
C PRO A 133 -24.83 -29.86 -3.90
N ASN A 134 -24.20 -29.43 -2.80
CA ASN A 134 -24.55 -29.82 -1.43
C ASN A 134 -25.68 -28.96 -0.82
N GLY A 135 -26.37 -28.16 -1.63
CA GLY A 135 -27.47 -27.28 -1.19
C GLY A 135 -27.01 -25.96 -0.58
N LEU A 136 -25.70 -25.71 -0.45
CA LEU A 136 -25.18 -24.43 0.01
C LEU A 136 -25.09 -23.43 -1.15
N ALA A 137 -25.05 -22.14 -0.82
CA ALA A 137 -24.80 -21.06 -1.78
C ALA A 137 -23.79 -20.05 -1.23
N THR A 138 -23.01 -19.46 -2.13
CA THR A 138 -22.10 -18.35 -1.83
C THR A 138 -22.66 -17.07 -2.42
N LEU A 139 -22.92 -16.09 -1.56
CA LEU A 139 -23.23 -14.71 -1.93
C LEU A 139 -21.93 -13.88 -1.86
N THR A 140 -21.52 -13.30 -2.98
CA THR A 140 -20.42 -12.33 -3.05
C THR A 140 -21.00 -10.95 -3.31
N VAL A 141 -20.79 -10.02 -2.39
CA VAL A 141 -21.20 -8.62 -2.56
C VAL A 141 -19.94 -7.74 -2.60
N THR A 142 -19.88 -6.85 -3.57
CA THR A 142 -18.91 -5.76 -3.67
C THR A 142 -19.68 -4.45 -3.52
N GLY A 143 -19.32 -3.65 -2.53
CA GLY A 143 -19.93 -2.35 -2.24
C GLY A 143 -18.90 -1.40 -1.64
N ASN A 144 -19.34 -0.29 -1.05
CA ASN A 144 -18.45 0.63 -0.33
C ASN A 144 -17.58 -0.13 0.69
N GLY A 145 -16.25 0.00 0.60
CA GLY A 145 -15.32 -0.79 1.40
C GLY A 145 -15.49 -0.65 2.92
N LEU A 146 -16.04 0.49 3.36
CA LEU A 146 -16.27 0.80 4.75
C LEU A 146 -17.47 0.03 5.30
N ASP A 147 -18.60 0.13 4.60
CA ASP A 147 -19.83 -0.59 4.93
C ASP A 147 -19.62 -2.11 4.83
N MET A 148 -18.89 -2.56 3.81
CA MET A 148 -18.55 -3.97 3.65
C MET A 148 -17.68 -4.49 4.80
N ALA A 149 -16.75 -3.68 5.31
CA ALA A 149 -15.91 -4.07 6.44
C ALA A 149 -16.68 -4.08 7.76
N ASP A 150 -17.57 -3.10 7.98
CA ASP A 150 -18.41 -3.05 9.17
C ASP A 150 -19.42 -4.22 9.16
N ALA A 151 -20.04 -4.52 8.00
CA ALA A 151 -20.90 -5.69 7.81
C ALA A 151 -20.15 -7.00 8.09
N PHE A 152 -18.97 -7.19 7.51
CA PHE A 152 -18.19 -8.43 7.67
C PHE A 152 -17.88 -8.76 9.14
N ARG A 153 -17.51 -7.76 9.93
CA ARG A 153 -17.16 -7.95 11.35
C ARG A 153 -18.33 -8.35 12.22
N THR A 154 -19.54 -8.07 11.77
CA THR A 154 -20.73 -8.49 12.49
C THR A 154 -21.01 -9.99 12.30
N ILE A 155 -20.53 -10.61 11.22
CA ILE A 155 -20.77 -12.02 10.90
C ILE A 155 -19.97 -12.91 11.87
N ASP A 156 -20.66 -13.86 12.51
CA ASP A 156 -20.01 -14.91 13.32
C ASP A 156 -19.29 -15.87 12.37
N GLN A 157 -17.97 -15.95 12.50
CA GLN A 157 -17.13 -16.77 11.62
C GLN A 157 -17.31 -18.27 11.84
N ASN A 158 -17.84 -18.70 12.99
CA ASN A 158 -18.17 -20.11 13.24
C ASN A 158 -19.51 -20.50 12.63
N ARG A 159 -20.42 -19.54 12.44
CA ARG A 159 -21.76 -19.73 11.86
C ARG A 159 -22.10 -18.59 10.86
N PRO A 160 -21.36 -18.46 9.75
CA PRO A 160 -21.40 -17.26 8.93
C PRO A 160 -22.71 -17.08 8.17
N GLY A 161 -23.27 -18.16 7.61
CA GLY A 161 -24.53 -18.09 6.86
C GLY A 161 -25.73 -17.70 7.74
N GLU A 162 -25.89 -18.37 8.88
CA GLU A 162 -27.01 -18.11 9.79
C GLU A 162 -26.92 -16.73 10.43
N SER A 163 -25.74 -16.30 10.91
CA SER A 163 -25.56 -14.99 11.53
C SER A 163 -25.72 -13.83 10.53
N PHE A 164 -25.29 -14.04 9.28
CA PHE A 164 -25.53 -13.08 8.19
C PHE A 164 -27.01 -12.93 7.88
N ILE A 165 -27.74 -14.04 7.70
CA ILE A 165 -29.19 -14.02 7.39
C ILE A 165 -30.00 -13.45 8.56
N ALA A 166 -29.67 -13.81 9.80
CA ALA A 166 -30.33 -13.25 10.99
C ALA A 166 -30.23 -11.72 11.03
N ARG A 167 -29.05 -11.16 10.70
CA ARG A 167 -28.87 -9.70 10.62
C ARG A 167 -29.58 -9.07 9.43
N MET A 168 -29.47 -9.68 8.24
CA MET A 168 -30.09 -9.15 7.03
C MET A 168 -31.63 -9.12 7.12
N LEU A 169 -32.23 -10.07 7.84
CA LEU A 169 -33.67 -10.16 8.07
C LEU A 169 -34.14 -9.45 9.35
N GLY A 170 -33.25 -8.75 10.07
CA GLY A 170 -33.60 -8.04 11.31
C GLY A 170 -34.03 -8.95 12.47
N LYS A 171 -33.64 -10.23 12.45
CA LYS A 171 -33.95 -11.26 13.47
C LYS A 171 -32.81 -11.51 14.45
N ALA A 172 -31.77 -10.67 14.44
CA ALA A 172 -30.69 -10.76 15.41
C ALA A 172 -31.15 -10.14 16.74
N ASP A 173 -31.01 -10.87 17.84
CA ASP A 173 -31.34 -10.38 19.18
C ASP A 173 -30.62 -9.05 19.50
N GLU A 174 -31.36 -8.13 20.14
CA GLU A 174 -30.88 -6.82 20.66
C GLU A 174 -29.62 -6.96 21.56
N ALA A 175 -29.35 -8.17 22.06
CA ALA A 175 -28.17 -8.50 22.87
C ALA A 175 -26.85 -8.56 22.09
N THR A 176 -26.87 -8.56 20.74
CA THR A 176 -25.67 -8.25 19.95
C THR A 176 -25.46 -6.74 19.93
N THR A 177 -25.21 -6.20 21.14
CA THR A 177 -24.56 -4.93 21.44
C THR A 177 -23.76 -4.50 20.22
N ARG A 178 -24.10 -3.34 19.64
CA ARG A 178 -23.25 -2.63 18.66
C ARG A 178 -21.82 -2.77 19.17
N THR A 179 -21.10 -3.76 18.67
CA THR A 179 -19.71 -3.93 19.01
C THR A 179 -19.15 -2.74 18.28
N ARG A 180 -18.88 -1.66 19.01
CA ARG A 180 -18.53 -0.38 18.43
C ARG A 180 -17.11 -0.58 17.94
N VAL A 181 -16.99 -1.23 16.79
CA VAL A 181 -15.73 -1.53 16.17
C VAL A 181 -15.12 -0.18 15.90
N THR A 182 -14.08 0.10 16.66
CA THR A 182 -13.39 1.37 16.56
C THR A 182 -12.49 1.30 15.34
N THR A 183 -13.06 1.57 14.16
CA THR A 183 -12.30 1.67 12.92
C THR A 183 -11.42 2.91 13.00
N MET A 184 -10.10 2.73 12.88
CA MET A 184 -9.15 3.84 12.93
C MET A 184 -8.79 4.27 11.52
N ALA A 185 -8.91 5.55 11.20
CA ALA A 185 -8.34 6.11 9.98
C ALA A 185 -6.85 6.37 10.21
N VAL A 186 -5.99 5.83 9.34
CA VAL A 186 -4.55 6.03 9.39
C VAL A 186 -4.17 7.07 8.34
N LEU A 187 -3.80 8.25 8.80
CA LEU A 187 -3.31 9.33 7.92
C LEU A 187 -1.79 9.41 7.98
N GLN A 188 -1.17 9.61 6.82
CA GLN A 188 0.19 10.10 6.78
C GLN A 188 0.22 11.61 7.01
N LEU A 189 1.30 12.11 7.58
CA LEU A 189 1.46 13.54 7.89
C LEU A 189 1.34 14.43 6.64
N GLU A 190 1.82 13.96 5.49
CA GLU A 190 1.70 14.66 4.19
C GLU A 190 0.24 14.79 3.73
N ASP A 191 -0.58 13.76 3.97
CA ASP A 191 -2.00 13.73 3.63
C ASP A 191 -2.83 14.60 4.59
N TYR A 192 -2.43 14.66 5.86
CA TYR A 192 -2.98 15.61 6.83
C TYR A 192 -2.75 17.08 6.40
N GLY A 193 -1.56 17.39 5.87
CA GLY A 193 -1.24 18.71 5.35
C GLY A 193 -2.17 19.17 4.21
N LYS A 194 -2.56 18.25 3.31
CA LYS A 194 -3.51 18.53 2.22
C LYS A 194 -4.94 18.78 2.72
N LEU A 195 -5.38 17.99 3.70
CA LEU A 195 -6.69 18.16 4.34
C LEU A 195 -6.83 19.53 5.03
N VAL A 196 -5.82 19.98 5.76
CA VAL A 196 -5.81 21.30 6.43
C VAL A 196 -5.87 22.44 5.40
N ARG A 197 -5.25 22.26 4.22
CA ARG A 197 -5.28 23.22 3.11
C ARG A 197 -6.61 23.25 2.32
N ARG A 198 -7.59 22.42 2.73
CA ARG A 198 -8.92 22.27 2.10
C ARG A 198 -8.92 21.68 0.68
N GLU A 199 -7.90 20.91 0.32
CA GLU A 199 -7.87 20.06 -0.88
C GLU A 199 -8.58 18.72 -0.57
N ARG A 200 -9.89 18.79 -0.24
CA ARG A 200 -10.61 17.77 0.56
C ARG A 200 -10.88 16.43 -0.13
N ASP A 201 -11.00 16.42 -1.45
CA ASP A 201 -11.47 15.24 -2.20
C ASP A 201 -10.32 14.40 -2.81
N ASP A 202 -9.09 14.92 -2.81
CA ASP A 202 -7.94 14.27 -3.46
C ASP A 202 -7.14 13.35 -2.53
N VAL A 203 -7.56 13.23 -1.27
CA VAL A 203 -6.83 12.48 -0.23
C VAL A 203 -7.49 11.13 0.03
N MET A 204 -6.77 10.05 -0.29
CA MET A 204 -7.21 8.66 -0.10
C MET A 204 -6.59 8.08 1.18
N ILE A 205 -7.43 7.73 2.15
CA ILE A 205 -7.03 7.39 3.52
C ILE A 205 -7.34 5.92 3.79
N ARG A 206 -6.35 5.15 4.24
CA ARG A 206 -6.56 3.74 4.58
C ARG A 206 -6.94 3.61 6.06
N THR A 207 -7.97 2.82 6.34
CA THR A 207 -8.38 2.52 7.71
C THR A 207 -7.78 1.21 8.20
N THR A 208 -7.87 0.95 9.50
CA THR A 208 -7.48 -0.34 10.11
C THR A 208 -8.39 -1.51 9.71
N SER A 209 -9.50 -1.25 9.00
CA SER A 209 -10.28 -2.31 8.36
C SER A 209 -9.70 -2.76 7.02
N GLY A 210 -8.74 -2.03 6.48
CA GLY A 210 -8.26 -2.18 5.11
C GLY A 210 -9.07 -1.40 4.08
N ALA A 211 -10.23 -0.84 4.45
CA ALA A 211 -11.00 0.05 3.58
C ALA A 211 -10.23 1.34 3.28
N VAL A 212 -10.42 1.88 2.08
CA VAL A 212 -9.91 3.20 1.68
C VAL A 212 -11.09 4.15 1.56
N ILE A 213 -10.99 5.31 2.21
CA ILE A 213 -12.02 6.35 2.24
C ILE A 213 -11.44 7.69 1.75
N THR A 214 -12.30 8.60 1.30
CA THR A 214 -11.90 9.97 0.94
C THR A 214 -11.77 10.87 2.17
N GLY A 215 -11.14 12.04 1.99
CA GLY A 215 -11.10 13.09 3.00
C GLY A 215 -12.49 13.56 3.46
N ALA A 216 -13.44 13.68 2.53
CA ALA A 216 -14.83 14.02 2.84
C ALA A 216 -15.50 12.96 3.73
N GLN A 217 -15.36 11.67 3.40
CA GLN A 217 -15.92 10.56 4.19
C GLN A 217 -15.32 10.49 5.60
N LEU A 218 -14.05 10.86 5.76
CA LEU A 218 -13.42 10.96 7.07
C LEU A 218 -14.04 12.07 7.93
N VAL A 219 -14.29 13.25 7.34
CA VAL A 219 -14.89 14.41 8.03
C VAL A 219 -16.32 14.07 8.47
N GLU A 220 -17.11 13.43 7.61
CA GLU A 220 -18.47 12.98 7.96
C GLU A 220 -18.48 12.06 9.19
N ARG A 221 -17.56 11.08 9.24
CA ARG A 221 -17.41 10.18 10.40
C ARG A 221 -16.94 10.88 11.66
N ALA A 222 -16.02 11.84 11.54
CA ALA A 222 -15.58 12.65 12.67
C ALA A 222 -16.75 13.46 13.26
N CYS A 223 -17.55 14.11 12.40
CA CYS A 223 -18.75 14.85 12.80
C CYS A 223 -19.82 13.95 13.45
N ALA A 224 -19.94 12.69 12.99
CA ALA A 224 -20.84 11.70 13.56
C ALA A 224 -20.32 11.06 14.86
N ASN A 225 -19.11 11.41 15.33
CA ASN A 225 -18.42 10.75 16.45
C ASN A 225 -18.26 9.23 16.26
N GLU A 226 -17.91 8.81 15.04
CA GLU A 226 -17.74 7.41 14.65
C GLU A 226 -16.27 7.07 14.34
N GLY A 227 -15.67 6.19 15.17
CA GLY A 227 -14.30 5.71 14.98
C GLY A 227 -13.23 6.57 15.68
N LEU A 228 -11.96 6.35 15.34
CA LEU A 228 -10.82 7.15 15.83
C LEU A 228 -9.95 7.57 14.65
N ILE A 229 -9.28 8.72 14.77
CA ILE A 229 -8.34 9.21 13.77
C ILE A 229 -6.94 9.18 14.38
N THR A 230 -5.96 8.60 13.69
CA THR A 230 -4.55 8.62 14.11
C THR A 230 -3.66 9.09 12.97
N VAL A 231 -2.69 9.93 13.30
CA VAL A 231 -1.65 10.39 12.36
C VAL A 231 -0.38 9.61 12.64
N ILE A 232 0.15 8.97 11.59
CA ILE A 232 1.38 8.20 11.66
C ILE A 232 2.41 8.88 10.75
N SER A 233 3.53 9.28 11.35
CA SER A 233 4.71 9.71 10.62
C SER A 233 5.52 8.49 10.16
N ARG A 234 6.02 8.52 8.93
CA ARG A 234 6.92 7.47 8.42
C ARG A 234 8.24 7.38 9.20
N THR A 235 8.70 8.49 9.77
CA THR A 235 9.97 8.56 10.51
C THR A 235 9.79 8.50 12.01
N LEU A 236 8.63 8.94 12.53
CA LEU A 236 8.40 9.09 13.98
C LEU A 236 7.37 8.10 14.55
N GLY A 237 6.66 7.34 13.72
CA GLY A 237 5.57 6.47 14.19
C GLY A 237 4.29 7.26 14.54
N PRO A 238 3.38 6.74 15.37
CA PRO A 238 2.15 7.42 15.78
C PRO A 238 2.46 8.71 16.54
N VAL A 239 1.94 9.86 16.08
CA VAL A 239 2.45 11.17 16.53
C VAL A 239 1.57 11.86 17.57
N ASP A 240 0.23 11.82 17.51
CA ASP A 240 -0.59 12.57 18.48
C ASP A 240 -2.06 12.09 18.60
N LEU A 241 -2.66 12.32 19.79
CA LEU A 241 -4.10 12.16 20.08
C LEU A 241 -4.60 13.37 20.90
N TYR A 242 -5.24 14.34 20.24
CA TYR A 242 -5.85 15.51 20.90
C TYR A 242 -7.14 15.14 21.65
N ARG A 243 -7.38 15.73 22.84
CA ARG A 243 -8.62 15.55 23.62
C ARG A 243 -8.98 16.78 24.47
N PHE A 244 -10.29 17.07 24.59
CA PHE A 244 -10.88 18.13 25.42
C PHE A 244 -11.31 17.69 26.84
N GLU A 245 -10.82 16.56 27.36
CA GLU A 245 -11.20 16.06 28.69
C GLU A 245 -9.98 15.90 29.62
N ARG A 246 -10.20 16.04 30.92
CA ARG A 246 -9.16 16.04 31.96
C ARG A 246 -8.43 14.70 32.14
N PHE A 247 -9.05 13.56 31.81
CA PHE A 247 -8.51 12.23 32.13
C PHE A 247 -7.89 11.51 30.93
N ALA A 248 -6.69 10.96 31.13
CA ALA A 248 -5.95 10.18 30.13
C ALA A 248 -6.65 8.84 29.82
N SER A 249 -6.80 8.54 28.52
CA SER A 249 -7.34 7.27 28.01
C SER A 249 -6.38 6.10 28.24
N VAL A 250 -6.88 4.86 28.27
CA VAL A 250 -6.07 3.64 28.44
C VAL A 250 -4.85 3.61 27.51
N LYS A 251 -4.99 4.08 26.27
CA LYS A 251 -3.89 4.12 25.29
C LYS A 251 -2.80 5.14 25.65
N GLN A 252 -3.18 6.34 26.10
CA GLN A 252 -2.22 7.34 26.60
C GLN A 252 -1.50 6.80 27.84
N ARG A 253 -2.22 6.08 28.71
CA ARG A 253 -1.62 5.41 29.88
C ARG A 253 -0.59 4.36 29.47
N THR A 254 -0.89 3.53 28.48
CA THR A 254 0.05 2.54 27.93
C THR A 254 1.28 3.18 27.30
N MET A 255 1.12 4.28 26.55
CA MET A 255 2.24 4.99 25.92
C MET A 255 3.17 5.62 26.96
N LEU A 256 2.61 6.26 28.00
CA LEU A 256 3.38 6.88 29.07
C LEU A 256 4.08 5.86 29.96
N ALA A 257 3.49 4.68 30.17
CA ALA A 257 4.15 3.57 30.86
C ALA A 257 5.29 2.96 30.04
N ALA A 258 5.23 3.02 28.71
CA ALA A 258 6.34 2.59 27.85
C ALA A 258 7.49 3.62 27.82
N GLU A 259 7.16 4.91 27.89
CA GLU A 259 8.16 5.99 28.02
C GLU A 259 8.85 5.96 29.39
N HIS A 260 8.07 5.77 30.45
CA HIS A 260 8.55 5.68 31.82
C HIS A 260 7.96 4.43 32.51
N PRO A 261 8.68 3.29 32.49
CA PRO A 261 8.19 2.03 33.08
C PRO A 261 8.10 2.07 34.61
N THR A 262 8.78 3.04 35.23
CA THR A 262 8.63 3.42 36.64
C THR A 262 8.30 4.91 36.74
N CYS A 263 7.93 5.37 37.93
CA CYS A 263 7.75 6.78 38.23
C CYS A 263 8.92 7.63 37.67
N ALA A 264 8.60 8.67 36.89
CA ALA A 264 9.60 9.50 36.22
C ALA A 264 10.43 10.38 37.17
N TRP A 265 10.12 10.38 38.47
CA TRP A 265 10.90 11.07 39.47
C TRP A 265 12.25 10.39 39.70
N PRO A 266 13.39 11.11 39.72
CA PRO A 266 14.71 10.52 39.86
C PRO A 266 14.83 9.58 41.06
N GLY A 267 15.34 8.37 40.82
CA GLY A 267 15.56 7.36 41.86
C GLY A 267 14.31 6.62 42.35
N CYS A 268 13.12 6.89 41.78
CA CYS A 268 11.90 6.18 42.15
C CYS A 268 11.69 4.91 41.32
N SER A 269 11.50 3.77 41.99
CA SER A 269 11.29 2.46 41.36
C SER A 269 9.83 1.97 41.37
N ILE A 270 8.87 2.81 41.79
CA ILE A 270 7.45 2.44 41.78
C ILE A 270 7.01 2.23 40.32
N PRO A 271 6.43 1.07 39.98
CA PRO A 271 6.05 0.76 38.60
C PRO A 271 4.94 1.68 38.10
N ALA A 272 4.96 1.97 36.79
CA ALA A 272 3.99 2.84 36.11
C ALA A 272 2.54 2.39 36.28
N GLU A 273 2.29 1.09 36.44
CA GLU A 273 0.96 0.51 36.73
C GLU A 273 0.35 1.02 38.05
N ARG A 274 1.20 1.42 39.00
CA ARG A 274 0.82 2.05 40.27
C ARG A 274 0.95 3.58 40.24
N GLY A 275 1.18 4.13 39.05
CA GLY A 275 1.33 5.55 38.78
C GLY A 275 0.02 6.26 38.44
N GLN A 276 0.07 7.58 38.55
CA GLN A 276 -0.92 8.56 38.15
C GLN A 276 -0.35 9.38 36.99
N PHE A 277 -1.24 9.94 36.18
CA PHE A 277 -0.84 10.78 35.05
C PHE A 277 -0.83 12.22 35.50
N HIS A 278 0.34 12.83 35.33
CA HIS A 278 0.64 14.17 35.74
C HIS A 278 0.73 15.08 34.51
N HIS A 279 0.07 16.23 34.55
CA HIS A 279 0.15 17.23 33.48
C HIS A 279 1.35 18.15 33.71
N LEU A 280 2.30 18.21 32.77
CA LEU A 280 3.48 19.09 32.86
C LEU A 280 3.08 20.57 32.86
N THR A 281 2.11 20.93 32.02
CA THR A 281 1.33 22.16 32.11
C THR A 281 -0.03 21.80 32.70
N PRO A 282 -0.39 22.28 33.90
CA PRO A 282 -1.61 21.82 34.56
C PRO A 282 -2.88 22.10 33.74
N TRP A 283 -3.86 21.19 33.84
CA TRP A 283 -5.16 21.35 33.21
C TRP A 283 -5.86 22.66 33.60
N SER A 284 -5.76 23.08 34.86
CA SER A 284 -6.32 24.35 35.35
C SER A 284 -5.68 25.59 34.71
N HIS A 285 -4.48 25.44 34.16
CA HIS A 285 -3.76 26.48 33.41
C HIS A 285 -3.88 26.30 31.89
N GLY A 286 -4.87 25.51 31.43
CA GLY A 286 -5.14 25.29 30.01
C GLY A 286 -4.27 24.22 29.35
N GLY A 287 -3.52 23.44 30.13
CA GLY A 287 -2.71 22.35 29.59
C GLY A 287 -3.56 21.21 29.04
N GLU A 288 -3.19 20.72 27.85
CA GLU A 288 -3.92 19.66 27.16
C GLU A 288 -3.66 18.28 27.77
N THR A 289 -4.65 17.38 27.72
CA THR A 289 -4.48 15.97 28.09
C THR A 289 -3.94 15.18 26.88
N ASN A 290 -2.70 15.47 26.48
CA ASN A 290 -1.96 14.79 25.41
C ASN A 290 -0.63 14.23 25.95
N VAL A 291 -0.12 13.15 25.35
CA VAL A 291 1.13 12.45 25.75
C VAL A 291 2.31 13.42 25.83
N ALA A 292 2.38 14.41 24.93
CA ALA A 292 3.41 15.46 24.97
C ALA A 292 3.39 16.28 26.29
N ASN A 293 2.22 16.46 26.89
CA ASN A 293 2.01 17.21 28.13
C ASN A 293 1.78 16.31 29.36
N LEU A 294 1.91 14.99 29.23
CA LEU A 294 1.67 14.04 30.30
C LEU A 294 2.96 13.30 30.69
N VAL A 295 3.01 12.86 31.95
CA VAL A 295 4.06 12.00 32.49
C VAL A 295 3.51 11.08 33.59
N THR A 296 4.13 9.92 33.80
CA THR A 296 3.74 8.97 34.86
C THR A 296 4.49 9.25 36.16
N LEU A 297 3.75 9.48 37.25
CA LEU A 297 4.28 9.68 38.61
C LEU A 297 3.57 8.77 39.63
N CYS A 298 4.26 8.26 40.66
CA CYS A 298 3.57 7.59 41.77
C CYS A 298 2.69 8.57 42.55
N SER A 299 1.72 8.08 43.34
CA SER A 299 0.81 8.94 44.10
C SER A 299 1.53 9.97 44.99
N TYR A 300 2.65 9.58 45.62
CA TYR A 300 3.48 10.49 46.40
C TYR A 300 4.13 11.59 45.53
N HIS A 301 4.85 11.21 44.48
CA HIS A 301 5.56 12.17 43.61
C HIS A 301 4.61 13.04 42.79
N ASN A 302 3.44 12.54 42.41
CA ASN A 302 2.39 13.35 41.79
C ASN A 302 1.87 14.42 42.75
N GLY A 303 1.75 14.10 44.05
CA GLY A 303 1.26 15.06 45.06
C GLY A 303 2.31 16.07 45.55
N VAL A 304 3.61 15.80 45.33
CA VAL A 304 4.70 16.71 45.75
C VAL A 304 5.37 17.45 44.58
N ASN A 305 4.97 17.16 43.34
CA ASN A 305 5.39 17.92 42.16
C ASN A 305 4.85 19.35 42.24
N GLU A 306 5.67 20.34 41.88
CA GLU A 306 5.22 21.74 41.83
C GLU A 306 4.55 22.05 40.49
N ASP A 307 3.23 22.21 40.54
CA ASP A 307 2.35 22.40 39.40
C ASP A 307 2.30 23.85 38.91
N ASP A 308 2.48 24.84 39.78
CA ASP A 308 2.44 26.24 39.38
C ASP A 308 3.75 26.64 38.69
N PRO A 309 3.76 26.87 37.36
CA PRO A 309 4.99 27.17 36.64
C PRO A 309 5.72 28.42 37.18
N ASN A 310 5.01 29.33 37.86
CA ASN A 310 5.52 30.58 38.41
C ASN A 310 5.95 30.46 39.88
N ALA A 311 5.61 29.37 40.57
CA ALA A 311 6.07 29.11 41.92
C ALA A 311 7.49 28.52 41.90
N PRO A 312 8.38 28.91 42.85
CA PRO A 312 9.65 28.22 43.01
C PRO A 312 9.37 26.77 43.41
N PRO A 313 9.90 25.77 42.68
CA PRO A 313 9.63 24.38 42.99
C PRO A 313 10.11 24.09 44.41
N ARG A 314 9.25 23.58 45.30
CA ARG A 314 9.66 23.28 46.69
C ARG A 314 10.37 21.94 46.83
N ARG A 315 9.92 20.95 46.05
CA ARG A 315 10.50 19.61 45.98
C ARG A 315 10.96 19.25 44.57
N GLY A 316 10.96 20.23 43.66
CA GLY A 316 11.22 20.04 42.24
C GLY A 316 9.94 19.89 41.41
N ARG A 317 10.11 19.89 40.09
CA ARG A 317 9.02 19.62 39.13
C ARG A 317 9.53 18.83 37.94
N LEU A 318 8.65 18.07 37.29
CA LEU A 318 8.95 17.48 36.00
C LEU A 318 8.67 18.46 34.86
N THR A 319 9.59 18.53 33.91
CA THR A 319 9.45 19.29 32.66
C THR A 319 9.84 18.41 31.49
N ARG A 320 9.44 18.75 30.27
CA ARG A 320 9.90 18.07 29.05
C ARG A 320 10.86 18.99 28.30
N GLN A 321 12.10 18.56 28.11
CA GLN A 321 13.14 19.31 27.39
C GLN A 321 13.70 18.45 26.27
N GLY A 322 13.65 18.94 25.02
CA GLY A 322 14.14 18.19 23.85
C GLY A 322 13.48 16.82 23.65
N GLY A 323 12.25 16.63 24.14
CA GLY A 323 11.51 15.37 24.08
C GLY A 323 11.72 14.44 25.28
N THR A 324 12.63 14.75 26.21
CA THR A 324 12.89 13.93 27.41
C THR A 324 12.30 14.57 28.67
N ILE A 325 11.77 13.75 29.57
CA ILE A 325 11.35 14.21 30.90
C ILE A 325 12.57 14.48 31.77
N VAL A 326 12.64 15.69 32.32
CA VAL A 326 13.71 16.17 33.19
C VAL A 326 13.10 16.67 34.49
N TRP A 327 13.66 16.21 35.60
CA TRP A 327 13.34 16.76 36.92
C TRP A 327 14.15 18.03 37.16
N GLN A 328 13.45 19.13 37.36
CA GLN A 328 14.01 20.41 37.74
C GLN A 328 14.06 20.49 39.27
N PRO A 329 15.25 20.63 39.90
CA PRO A 329 15.38 20.72 41.34
C PRO A 329 14.78 22.04 41.90
N PRO A 330 14.46 22.08 43.21
CA PRO A 330 13.93 23.26 43.89
C PRO A 330 14.86 24.48 43.90
N HIS A 331 16.17 24.24 43.74
CA HIS A 331 17.18 25.28 43.62
C HIS A 331 18.06 24.97 42.42
N THR A 332 18.19 25.91 41.49
CA THR A 332 19.29 25.89 40.54
C THR A 332 20.57 26.18 41.30
N SER A 333 21.52 25.24 41.29
CA SER A 333 22.90 25.56 41.63
C SER A 333 23.32 26.74 40.76
N ARG A 334 23.85 27.81 41.37
CA ARG A 334 24.48 28.91 40.64
C ARG A 334 25.62 28.41 39.76
#